data_AF-A0A3E0EK58-F1
#
_entry.id   AF-A0A3E0EK58-F1
#
_cell.length_a   1.000
_cell.length_b   1.000
_cell.length_c   1.000
_cell.angle_alpha   90.00
_cell.angle_beta   90.00
_cell.angle_gamma   90.00
#
_symmetry.space_group_name_H-M   'P 1'
#
loop_
_entity.id
_entity.type
_entity.pdbx_description
1 polymer ?
#
loop_
_entity_poly.entity_id
_entity_poly.type
_entity_poly.pdbx_seq_one_letter_code
_entity_poly.pdbx_strand_id
1 'polypeptide(L)'
;MEYSENILGTIGNTPLVKLNKIVSGVDALVLAKVETFNPGNSVKDRMAVKMIEDAEADGRLQPGGTIIEGTSGNTGMGLALVAIIKGYKLICVISDKQSKEKMDILRAVGAKVVVCPTDVEPTDPRSYYSVSKRLAEETPNSWYVNQYDNLSNSLAHYEQTGPEIWKQTDGKITHFVVGVGTGGTISGVGKYLKEKNPNIKIWGIDTYGSVFKKYHETGVFDENEIYSYITEGIGEDILPKNVDFSLIDGFTKVTDKDAAVYTRKIALEEGIFVGNSAGAAIKGLLQLKEHFKPEDVVVVLFHDSGSRYVGKMFNDDWMRERGFLEEEFTKAEDVVKDHIGKQLIVVRTEELVSHAIDRMRKHDISQIPVVDITGFVGSVDETDLFRSYMIDKNVVDKPIKEVMGKPFPIVKLSTPIEEVSKFFSKNTDAVLVDLENGNHQIITKSDIIRLMK
;
A
#
# COMPACT_ATOMS: atom_id res chain seq x y z
N MET A 1 -3.61 -5.05 42.57
CA MET A 1 -3.41 -5.67 41.25
C MET A 1 -3.78 -4.62 40.23
N GLU A 2 -2.96 -4.38 39.21
CA GLU A 2 -3.29 -3.47 38.12
C GLU A 2 -3.92 -4.31 36.99
N TYR A 3 -5.21 -4.08 36.71
CA TYR A 3 -5.96 -4.76 35.66
C TYR A 3 -7.06 -3.83 35.11
N SER A 4 -7.42 -3.99 33.83
CA SER A 4 -8.54 -3.27 33.21
C SER A 4 -9.84 -4.04 33.42
N GLU A 5 -10.93 -3.37 33.79
CA GLU A 5 -12.25 -3.97 34.01
C GLU A 5 -12.83 -4.63 32.74
N ASN A 6 -12.51 -4.07 31.57
CA ASN A 6 -12.81 -4.65 30.27
C ASN A 6 -11.84 -4.10 29.21
N ILE A 7 -11.99 -4.55 27.97
CA ILE A 7 -11.08 -4.23 26.87
C ILE A 7 -10.98 -2.71 26.58
N LEU A 8 -12.03 -1.93 26.85
CA LEU A 8 -12.01 -0.48 26.62
C LEU A 8 -10.99 0.22 27.53
N GLY A 9 -10.74 -0.32 28.73
CA GLY A 9 -9.72 0.19 29.65
C GLY A 9 -8.27 -0.06 29.19
N THR A 10 -8.07 -0.67 28.02
CA THR A 10 -6.76 -0.82 27.36
C THR A 10 -6.55 0.17 26.22
N ILE A 11 -7.56 0.98 25.89
CA ILE A 11 -7.46 2.04 24.88
C ILE A 11 -6.56 3.15 25.42
N GLY A 12 -5.63 3.60 24.59
CA GLY A 12 -4.66 4.63 24.91
C GLY A 12 -3.35 4.10 25.47
N ASN A 13 -2.52 5.01 26.01
CA ASN A 13 -1.17 4.71 26.50
C ASN A 13 -0.30 3.96 25.49
N THR A 14 -0.48 4.26 24.20
CA THR A 14 0.21 3.59 23.09
C THR A 14 1.70 3.97 23.07
N PRO A 15 2.59 3.10 22.55
CA PRO A 15 4.01 3.33 22.59
C PRO A 15 4.46 4.47 21.64
N LEU A 16 5.56 5.11 22.03
CA LEU A 16 6.30 6.06 21.22
C LEU A 16 7.64 5.40 20.83
N VAL A 17 7.85 5.15 19.54
CA VAL A 17 8.94 4.31 19.02
C VAL A 17 9.87 5.13 18.13
N LYS A 18 11.18 5.07 18.37
CA LYS A 18 12.15 5.76 17.51
C LYS A 18 12.22 5.10 16.13
N LEU A 19 12.12 5.91 15.06
CA LEU A 19 12.38 5.48 13.68
C LEU A 19 13.87 5.65 13.36
N ASN A 20 14.43 4.77 12.53
CA ASN A 20 15.87 4.73 12.28
C ASN A 20 16.19 4.78 10.78
N LYS A 21 15.99 3.68 10.05
CA LYS A 21 16.45 3.51 8.68
C LYS A 21 15.61 4.31 7.68
N ILE A 22 14.29 4.30 7.85
CA ILE A 22 13.36 4.92 6.89
C ILE A 22 13.45 6.46 6.90
N VAL A 23 13.96 7.03 7.99
CA VAL A 23 14.13 8.47 8.20
C VAL A 23 15.61 8.91 8.16
N SER A 24 16.51 8.08 7.63
CA SER A 24 17.96 8.35 7.62
C SER A 24 18.39 9.64 6.91
N GLY A 25 17.52 10.22 6.06
CA GLY A 25 17.74 11.52 5.40
C GLY A 25 17.18 12.73 6.16
N VAL A 26 16.68 12.54 7.39
CA VAL A 26 16.13 13.60 8.24
C VAL A 26 17.07 13.85 9.40
N ASP A 27 17.56 15.08 9.51
CA ASP A 27 18.49 15.50 10.55
C ASP A 27 17.72 15.94 11.79
N ALA A 28 16.99 15.01 12.43
CA ALA A 28 16.23 15.24 13.66
C ALA A 28 15.91 13.90 14.36
N LEU A 29 15.53 13.93 15.65
CA LEU A 29 14.98 12.75 16.31
C LEU A 29 13.53 12.53 15.87
N VAL A 30 13.28 11.46 15.10
CA VAL A 30 11.92 11.10 14.66
C VAL A 30 11.36 9.94 15.47
N LEU A 31 10.17 10.15 16.04
CA LEU A 31 9.45 9.20 16.89
C LEU A 31 8.06 8.92 16.30
N ALA A 32 7.70 7.65 16.19
CA ALA A 32 6.37 7.20 15.79
C ALA A 32 5.48 6.95 17.00
N LYS A 33 4.33 7.65 17.09
CA LYS A 33 3.24 7.32 18.01
C LYS A 33 2.40 6.22 17.39
N VAL A 34 2.53 4.99 17.88
CA VAL A 34 2.00 3.80 17.22
C VAL A 34 0.62 3.42 17.77
N GLU A 35 -0.45 3.92 17.15
CA GLU A 35 -1.83 3.75 17.63
C GLU A 35 -2.43 2.36 17.35
N THR A 36 -1.67 1.46 16.72
CA THR A 36 -2.09 0.08 16.45
C THR A 36 -2.19 -0.77 17.71
N PHE A 37 -1.65 -0.29 18.84
CA PHE A 37 -1.70 -0.96 20.13
C PHE A 37 -3.04 -0.81 20.86
N ASN A 38 -3.93 0.07 20.38
CA ASN A 38 -5.31 0.05 20.85
C ASN A 38 -5.98 -1.29 20.46
N PRO A 39 -6.93 -1.81 21.24
CA PRO A 39 -7.52 -3.14 21.05
C PRO A 39 -8.27 -3.33 19.72
N GLY A 40 -8.83 -2.26 19.14
CA GLY A 40 -9.42 -2.23 17.80
C GLY A 40 -8.38 -2.01 16.69
N ASN A 41 -7.09 -1.97 17.04
CA ASN A 41 -5.94 -1.80 16.17
C ASN A 41 -5.91 -0.45 15.44
N SER A 42 -6.50 0.60 16.03
CA SER A 42 -6.44 1.95 15.46
C SER A 42 -6.64 3.07 16.47
N VAL A 43 -6.20 4.28 16.09
CA VAL A 43 -6.43 5.53 16.82
C VAL A 43 -7.91 5.87 17.03
N LYS A 44 -8.80 5.31 16.20
CA LYS A 44 -10.23 5.63 16.20
C LYS A 44 -10.97 5.07 17.43
N ASP A 45 -10.35 4.13 18.13
CA ASP A 45 -10.89 3.56 19.37
C ASP A 45 -11.08 4.65 20.44
N ARG A 46 -10.15 5.61 20.51
CA ARG A 46 -10.18 6.73 21.47
C ARG A 46 -11.41 7.61 21.29
N MET A 47 -11.62 8.09 20.07
CA MET A 47 -12.78 8.94 19.76
C MET A 47 -14.09 8.17 19.86
N ALA A 48 -14.11 6.85 19.57
CA ALA A 48 -15.32 6.06 19.69
C ALA A 48 -15.84 6.00 21.15
N VAL A 49 -14.94 5.78 22.12
CA VAL A 49 -15.28 5.85 23.55
C VAL A 49 -15.82 7.23 23.89
N LYS A 50 -15.06 8.28 23.58
CA LYS A 50 -15.42 9.66 23.95
C LYS A 50 -16.75 10.12 23.34
N MET A 51 -16.98 9.83 22.05
CA MET A 51 -18.23 10.18 21.36
C MET A 51 -19.44 9.47 21.99
N ILE A 52 -19.32 8.20 22.38
CA ILE A 52 -20.40 7.46 23.04
C ILE A 52 -20.64 7.97 24.46
N GLU A 53 -19.59 8.19 25.25
CA GLU A 53 -19.71 8.71 26.62
C GLU A 53 -20.40 10.08 26.64
N ASP A 54 -20.03 10.97 25.72
CA ASP A 54 -20.65 12.29 25.62
C ASP A 54 -22.12 12.18 25.16
N ALA A 55 -22.44 11.25 24.24
CA ALA A 55 -23.81 11.00 23.78
C ALA A 55 -24.70 10.31 24.84
N GLU A 56 -24.13 9.47 25.70
CA GLU A 56 -24.81 8.93 26.87
C GLU A 56 -25.10 10.05 27.89
N ALA A 57 -24.12 10.90 28.16
CA ALA A 57 -24.21 11.95 29.16
C ALA A 57 -25.27 13.02 28.82
N ASP A 58 -25.43 13.37 27.53
CA ASP A 58 -26.42 14.35 27.07
C ASP A 58 -27.72 13.73 26.56
N GLY A 59 -27.85 12.40 26.61
CA GLY A 59 -29.07 11.67 26.29
C GLY A 59 -29.35 11.47 24.80
N ARG A 60 -28.41 11.82 23.90
CA ARG A 60 -28.49 11.50 22.47
C ARG A 60 -28.51 9.98 22.20
N LEU A 61 -27.85 9.20 23.06
CA LEU A 61 -27.84 7.74 22.99
C LEU A 61 -28.46 7.15 24.25
N GLN A 62 -29.64 6.54 24.12
CA GLN A 62 -30.35 5.90 25.23
C GLN A 62 -30.00 4.41 25.35
N PRO A 63 -30.14 3.78 26.54
CA PRO A 63 -29.86 2.36 26.74
C PRO A 63 -30.51 1.44 25.69
N GLY A 64 -29.75 0.47 25.19
CA GLY A 64 -30.19 -0.46 24.14
C GLY A 64 -30.40 0.17 22.75
N GLY A 65 -29.99 1.43 22.58
CA GLY A 65 -30.08 2.17 21.32
C GLY A 65 -29.19 1.62 20.21
N THR A 66 -29.35 2.19 19.02
CA THR A 66 -28.62 1.82 17.80
C THR A 66 -27.67 2.93 17.38
N ILE A 67 -26.38 2.65 17.41
CA ILE A 67 -25.34 3.53 16.89
C ILE A 67 -25.31 3.37 15.37
N ILE A 68 -25.32 4.49 14.65
CA ILE A 68 -25.25 4.51 13.18
C ILE A 68 -24.09 5.41 12.78
N GLU A 69 -23.20 4.89 11.93
CA GLU A 69 -22.05 5.66 11.48
C GLU A 69 -21.65 5.36 10.03
N GLY A 70 -21.42 6.44 9.28
CA GLY A 70 -20.73 6.40 7.99
C GLY A 70 -19.22 6.35 8.21
N THR A 71 -18.57 5.25 7.83
CA THR A 71 -17.18 5.00 8.23
C THR A 71 -16.33 4.35 7.14
N SER A 72 -15.05 4.73 7.10
CA SER A 72 -13.99 4.07 6.33
C SER A 72 -13.46 2.79 6.99
N GLY A 73 -14.05 2.37 8.12
CA GLY A 73 -13.83 1.06 8.76
C GLY A 73 -13.27 1.15 10.18
N ASN A 74 -12.28 1.99 10.43
CA ASN A 74 -11.60 2.06 11.74
C ASN A 74 -12.52 2.58 12.84
N THR A 75 -13.25 3.67 12.58
CA THR A 75 -14.26 4.19 13.51
C THR A 75 -15.36 3.16 13.78
N GLY A 76 -15.77 2.39 12.77
CA GLY A 76 -16.74 1.31 12.95
C GLY A 76 -16.25 0.25 13.94
N MET A 77 -14.96 -0.12 13.88
CA MET A 77 -14.38 -1.10 14.80
C MET A 77 -14.33 -0.55 16.23
N GLY A 78 -13.90 0.70 16.42
CA GLY A 78 -13.90 1.35 17.74
C GLY A 78 -15.32 1.42 18.33
N LEU A 79 -16.31 1.85 17.53
CA LEU A 79 -17.71 1.89 17.95
C LEU A 79 -18.25 0.49 18.25
N ALA A 80 -17.84 -0.54 17.52
CA ALA A 80 -18.26 -1.92 17.76
C ALA A 80 -17.80 -2.43 19.13
N LEU A 81 -16.53 -2.18 19.49
CA LEU A 81 -16.01 -2.56 20.81
C LEU A 81 -16.83 -1.92 21.95
N VAL A 82 -17.11 -0.62 21.83
CA VAL A 82 -17.89 0.11 22.83
C VAL A 82 -19.35 -0.39 22.86
N ALA A 83 -19.95 -0.62 21.69
CA ALA A 83 -21.31 -1.13 21.55
C ALA A 83 -21.49 -2.50 22.21
N ILE A 84 -20.54 -3.42 22.01
CA ILE A 84 -20.57 -4.76 22.62
C ILE A 84 -20.54 -4.66 24.14
N ILE A 85 -19.65 -3.84 24.70
CA ILE A 85 -19.48 -3.72 26.16
C ILE A 85 -20.67 -3.01 26.82
N LYS A 86 -21.23 -1.99 26.16
CA LYS A 86 -22.33 -1.17 26.70
C LYS A 86 -23.74 -1.64 26.29
N GLY A 87 -23.84 -2.67 25.45
CA GLY A 87 -25.12 -3.27 25.04
C GLY A 87 -25.88 -2.48 23.97
N TYR A 88 -25.18 -1.82 23.05
CA TYR A 88 -25.76 -1.13 21.90
C TYR A 88 -25.77 -1.98 20.64
N LYS A 89 -26.66 -1.65 19.71
CA LYS A 89 -26.61 -2.15 18.33
C LYS A 89 -25.73 -1.22 17.50
N LEU A 90 -25.10 -1.74 16.45
CA LEU A 90 -24.29 -0.95 15.53
C LEU A 90 -24.65 -1.22 14.08
N ILE A 91 -24.87 -0.15 13.33
CA ILE A 91 -24.96 -0.15 11.87
C ILE A 91 -23.84 0.71 11.30
N CYS A 92 -22.94 0.07 10.55
CA CYS A 92 -21.90 0.76 9.79
C CYS A 92 -22.33 0.89 8.33
N VAL A 93 -22.32 2.12 7.83
CA VAL A 93 -22.47 2.41 6.40
C VAL A 93 -21.09 2.66 5.83
N ILE A 94 -20.71 1.93 4.80
CA ILE A 94 -19.35 1.92 4.24
C ILE A 94 -19.40 2.01 2.71
N SER A 95 -18.43 2.69 2.10
CA SER A 95 -18.32 2.72 0.64
C SER A 95 -17.60 1.48 0.10
N ASP A 96 -17.91 1.09 -1.13
CA ASP A 96 -17.32 -0.07 -1.83
C ASP A 96 -15.83 0.08 -2.19
N LYS A 97 -15.24 1.28 -2.08
CA LYS A 97 -13.78 1.53 -2.19
C LYS A 97 -12.98 0.91 -1.03
N GLN A 98 -13.59 0.75 0.14
CA GLN A 98 -12.91 0.24 1.32
C GLN A 98 -12.55 -1.25 1.17
N SER A 99 -11.50 -1.69 1.87
CA SER A 99 -11.05 -3.08 1.76
C SER A 99 -12.10 -4.10 2.24
N LYS A 100 -12.11 -5.28 1.62
CA LYS A 100 -13.01 -6.38 2.00
C LYS A 100 -12.78 -6.81 3.45
N GLU A 101 -11.52 -6.80 3.86
CA GLU A 101 -11.06 -7.13 5.21
C GLU A 101 -11.72 -6.23 6.26
N LYS A 102 -11.86 -4.92 6.00
CA LYS A 102 -12.56 -4.00 6.90
C LYS A 102 -14.04 -4.35 7.05
N MET A 103 -14.73 -4.66 5.94
CA MET A 103 -16.14 -5.05 5.97
C MET A 103 -16.35 -6.37 6.73
N ASP A 104 -15.48 -7.35 6.50
CA ASP A 104 -15.59 -8.67 7.12
C ASP A 104 -15.30 -8.64 8.61
N ILE A 105 -14.30 -7.86 9.05
CA ILE A 105 -14.01 -7.67 10.48
C ILE A 105 -15.21 -7.04 11.20
N LEU A 106 -15.84 -6.02 10.62
CA LEU A 106 -17.02 -5.38 11.22
C LEU A 106 -18.19 -6.37 11.35
N ARG A 107 -18.45 -7.19 10.34
CA ARG A 107 -19.48 -8.25 10.41
C ARG A 107 -19.13 -9.29 11.47
N ALA A 108 -17.85 -9.68 11.56
CA ALA A 108 -17.38 -10.68 12.53
C ALA A 108 -17.58 -10.24 13.98
N VAL A 109 -17.47 -8.94 14.27
CA VAL A 109 -17.75 -8.36 15.61
C VAL A 109 -19.22 -8.00 15.82
N GLY A 110 -20.11 -8.40 14.90
CA GLY A 110 -21.57 -8.28 15.07
C GLY A 110 -22.17 -6.95 14.58
N ALA A 111 -21.42 -6.10 13.89
CA ALA A 111 -21.97 -4.90 13.28
C ALA A 111 -22.78 -5.25 12.02
N LYS A 112 -23.92 -4.57 11.83
CA LYS A 112 -24.63 -4.60 10.55
C LYS A 112 -23.89 -3.70 9.56
N VAL A 113 -23.47 -4.24 8.42
CA VAL A 113 -22.73 -3.49 7.39
C VAL A 113 -23.62 -3.22 6.18
N VAL A 114 -23.81 -1.95 5.84
CA VAL A 114 -24.52 -1.48 4.63
C VAL A 114 -23.48 -0.90 3.68
N VAL A 115 -23.38 -1.47 2.47
CA VAL A 115 -22.39 -1.04 1.46
C VAL A 115 -23.05 -0.08 0.47
N CYS A 116 -22.40 1.06 0.23
CA CYS A 116 -22.83 2.12 -0.67
C CYS A 116 -21.83 2.32 -1.82
N PRO A 117 -22.28 2.77 -3.01
CA PRO A 117 -21.39 3.13 -4.11
C PRO A 117 -20.49 4.31 -3.74
N THR A 118 -19.23 4.29 -4.18
CA THR A 118 -18.29 5.40 -4.00
C THR A 118 -18.43 6.47 -5.10
N ASP A 119 -18.91 6.11 -6.29
CA ASP A 119 -18.97 6.96 -7.49
C ASP A 119 -20.26 7.81 -7.57
N VAL A 120 -20.70 8.36 -6.43
CA VAL A 120 -21.87 9.23 -6.34
C VAL A 120 -21.59 10.46 -5.49
N GLU A 121 -22.23 11.58 -5.83
CA GLU A 121 -22.11 12.83 -5.09
C GLU A 121 -22.56 12.67 -3.62
N PRO A 122 -22.01 13.45 -2.67
CA PRO A 122 -22.40 13.38 -1.26
C PRO A 122 -23.90 13.52 -1.02
N THR A 123 -24.62 14.30 -1.84
CA THR A 123 -26.08 14.50 -1.74
C THR A 123 -26.91 13.41 -2.42
N ASP A 124 -26.32 12.47 -3.16
CA ASP A 124 -27.05 11.35 -3.78
C ASP A 124 -27.70 10.49 -2.69
N PRO A 125 -28.95 10.04 -2.83
CA PRO A 125 -29.64 9.21 -1.84
C PRO A 125 -29.01 7.83 -1.60
N ARG A 126 -28.08 7.41 -2.46
CA ARG A 126 -27.27 6.18 -2.34
C ARG A 126 -25.92 6.43 -1.68
N SER A 127 -25.48 7.69 -1.57
CA SER A 127 -24.22 8.04 -0.94
C SER A 127 -24.20 7.54 0.50
N TYR A 128 -23.02 7.16 1.00
CA TYR A 128 -22.90 6.66 2.36
C TYR A 128 -23.30 7.73 3.40
N TYR A 129 -23.15 9.02 3.08
CA TYR A 129 -23.63 10.15 3.89
C TYR A 129 -25.16 10.16 4.01
N SER A 130 -25.86 10.17 2.87
CA SER A 130 -27.33 10.19 2.81
C SER A 130 -27.94 8.95 3.43
N VAL A 131 -27.36 7.77 3.17
CA VAL A 131 -27.82 6.50 3.74
C VAL A 131 -27.63 6.48 5.26
N SER A 132 -26.51 6.97 5.78
CA SER A 132 -26.30 7.06 7.24
C SER A 132 -27.34 7.95 7.91
N LYS A 133 -27.61 9.13 7.33
CA LYS A 133 -28.62 10.06 7.84
C LYS A 133 -30.04 9.46 7.80
N ARG A 134 -30.42 8.88 6.65
CA ARG A 134 -31.75 8.24 6.50
C ARG A 134 -31.94 7.10 7.49
N LEU A 135 -30.93 6.24 7.66
CA LEU A 135 -31.02 5.13 8.62
C LEU A 135 -31.21 5.64 10.06
N ALA A 136 -30.62 6.79 10.41
CA ALA A 136 -30.83 7.39 11.73
C ALA A 136 -32.23 7.98 11.92
N GLU A 137 -32.83 8.51 10.86
CA GLU A 137 -34.23 8.98 10.89
C GLU A 137 -35.23 7.82 10.96
N GLU A 138 -34.95 6.72 10.26
CA GLU A 138 -35.83 5.55 10.15
C GLU A 138 -35.68 4.54 11.31
N THR A 139 -34.55 4.53 12.02
CA THR A 139 -34.28 3.58 13.10
C THR A 139 -34.69 4.17 14.45
N PRO A 140 -35.69 3.60 15.16
CA PRO A 140 -36.08 4.06 16.48
C PRO A 140 -34.93 3.92 17.50
N ASN A 141 -34.84 4.87 18.43
CA ASN A 141 -33.78 4.92 19.45
C ASN A 141 -32.39 4.75 18.82
N SER A 142 -32.10 5.55 17.80
CA SER A 142 -30.81 5.55 17.13
C SER A 142 -30.13 6.89 17.20
N TRP A 143 -28.81 6.86 17.03
CA TRP A 143 -27.98 8.04 17.06
C TRP A 143 -26.97 7.98 15.91
N TYR A 144 -26.99 9.03 15.08
CA TYR A 144 -25.99 9.24 14.06
C TYR A 144 -24.75 9.90 14.67
N VAL A 145 -23.62 9.19 14.65
CA VAL A 145 -22.39 9.61 15.34
C VAL A 145 -21.77 10.84 14.68
N ASN A 146 -21.67 10.81 13.35
CA ASN A 146 -21.14 11.89 12.51
C ASN A 146 -19.72 12.33 12.92
N GLN A 147 -18.73 11.43 12.79
CA GLN A 147 -17.36 11.69 13.23
C GLN A 147 -16.69 12.96 12.64
N TYR A 148 -17.19 13.46 11.51
CA TYR A 148 -16.69 14.66 10.85
C TYR A 148 -16.99 15.92 11.66
N ASP A 149 -18.22 16.04 12.15
CA ASP A 149 -18.71 17.24 12.85
C ASP A 149 -18.84 17.07 14.36
N ASN A 150 -18.73 15.85 14.87
CA ASN A 150 -18.79 15.56 16.30
C ASN A 150 -17.46 15.93 16.98
N LEU A 151 -17.44 17.05 17.71
CA LEU A 151 -16.22 17.59 18.33
C LEU A 151 -15.64 16.71 19.46
N SER A 152 -16.40 15.73 19.95
CA SER A 152 -15.88 14.70 20.86
C SER A 152 -14.71 13.93 20.24
N ASN A 153 -14.63 13.88 18.90
CA ASN A 153 -13.48 13.34 18.17
C ASN A 153 -12.18 14.11 18.47
N SER A 154 -12.14 15.42 18.20
CA SER A 154 -10.97 16.24 18.56
C SER A 154 -10.72 16.31 20.07
N LEU A 155 -11.78 16.34 20.87
CA LEU A 155 -11.68 16.34 22.33
C LEU A 155 -10.98 15.09 22.87
N ALA A 156 -11.25 13.91 22.33
CA ALA A 156 -10.57 12.67 22.74
C ALA A 156 -9.04 12.77 22.60
N HIS A 157 -8.58 13.39 21.51
CA HIS A 157 -7.15 13.57 21.25
C HIS A 157 -6.52 14.69 22.09
N TYR A 158 -7.30 15.73 22.42
CA TYR A 158 -6.89 16.76 23.37
C TYR A 158 -6.73 16.21 24.80
N GLU A 159 -7.67 15.36 25.24
CA GLU A 159 -7.69 14.81 26.60
C GLU A 159 -6.72 13.63 26.80
N GLN A 160 -6.34 12.93 25.72
CA GLN A 160 -5.53 11.70 25.82
C GLN A 160 -4.26 11.76 24.98
N THR A 161 -4.38 11.80 23.65
CA THR A 161 -3.24 11.62 22.73
C THR A 161 -2.19 12.73 22.88
N GLY A 162 -2.61 13.99 22.97
CA GLY A 162 -1.73 15.13 23.21
C GLY A 162 -0.94 15.02 24.52
N PRO A 163 -1.61 14.83 25.67
CA PRO A 163 -0.96 14.58 26.96
C PRO A 163 0.02 13.42 26.96
N GLU A 164 -0.33 12.30 26.31
CA GLU A 164 0.55 11.14 26.19
C GLU A 164 1.84 11.50 25.44
N ILE A 165 1.72 12.15 24.27
CA ILE A 165 2.88 12.58 23.48
C ILE A 165 3.75 13.56 24.27
N TRP A 166 3.14 14.55 24.93
CA TRP A 166 3.87 15.52 25.75
C TRP A 166 4.64 14.83 26.88
N LYS A 167 4.00 13.92 27.60
CA LYS A 167 4.63 13.15 28.68
C LYS A 167 5.74 12.25 28.16
N GLN A 168 5.51 11.50 27.08
CA GLN A 168 6.48 10.54 26.51
C GLN A 168 7.71 11.22 25.90
N THR A 169 7.63 12.50 25.56
CA THR A 169 8.75 13.30 25.04
C THR A 169 9.40 14.19 26.10
N ASP A 170 9.00 14.08 27.38
CA ASP A 170 9.39 15.01 28.45
C ASP A 170 9.18 16.49 28.07
N GLY A 171 8.13 16.78 27.29
CA GLY A 171 7.82 18.12 26.79
C GLY A 171 8.79 18.66 25.72
N LYS A 172 9.65 17.81 25.15
CA LYS A 172 10.67 18.21 24.16
C LYS A 172 10.19 18.19 22.71
N ILE A 173 9.00 17.68 22.43
CA ILE A 173 8.42 17.69 21.09
C ILE A 173 8.46 19.10 20.48
N THR A 174 8.97 19.22 19.25
CA THR A 174 8.99 20.47 18.48
C THR A 174 8.05 20.42 17.28
N HIS A 175 7.82 19.23 16.73
CA HIS A 175 6.97 19.02 15.56
C HIS A 175 6.03 17.84 15.75
N PHE A 176 4.75 18.01 15.39
CA PHE A 176 3.78 16.93 15.27
C PHE A 176 3.34 16.79 13.82
N VAL A 177 3.48 15.59 13.25
CA VAL A 177 3.16 15.27 11.86
C VAL A 177 2.09 14.19 11.82
N VAL A 178 1.00 14.42 11.09
CA VAL A 178 -0.09 13.44 11.04
C VAL A 178 -0.89 13.54 9.74
N GLY A 179 -1.31 12.39 9.22
CA GLY A 179 -2.28 12.33 8.13
C GLY A 179 -3.66 12.83 8.53
N VAL A 180 -4.31 13.63 7.68
CA VAL A 180 -5.57 14.31 8.03
C VAL A 180 -6.73 13.73 7.26
N GLY A 181 -7.70 13.13 7.96
CA GLY A 181 -9.03 12.77 7.44
C GLY A 181 -10.09 13.66 8.08
N THR A 182 -10.77 13.15 9.11
CA THR A 182 -11.79 13.92 9.87
C THR A 182 -11.28 15.17 10.58
N GLY A 183 -9.96 15.32 10.77
CA GLY A 183 -9.36 16.45 11.49
C GLY A 183 -9.20 16.29 12.99
N GLY A 184 -9.90 15.33 13.61
CA GLY A 184 -9.92 15.23 15.08
C GLY A 184 -8.55 15.04 15.71
N THR A 185 -7.72 14.16 15.15
CA THR A 185 -6.36 13.90 15.67
C THR A 185 -5.46 15.13 15.58
N ILE A 186 -5.39 15.79 14.42
CA ILE A 186 -4.50 16.94 14.23
C ILE A 186 -4.93 18.14 15.09
N SER A 187 -6.22 18.43 15.15
CA SER A 187 -6.75 19.57 15.91
C SER A 187 -6.67 19.33 17.41
N GLY A 188 -7.04 18.13 17.89
CA GLY A 188 -7.01 17.80 19.30
C GLY A 188 -5.60 17.78 19.89
N VAL A 189 -4.68 17.07 19.23
CA VAL A 189 -3.27 17.05 19.63
C VAL A 189 -2.65 18.44 19.47
N GLY A 190 -2.89 19.10 18.33
CA GLY A 190 -2.34 20.42 18.04
C GLY A 190 -2.75 21.47 19.06
N LYS A 191 -4.03 21.50 19.45
CA LYS A 191 -4.53 22.40 20.49
C LYS A 191 -3.82 22.18 21.82
N TYR A 192 -3.76 20.93 22.29
CA TYR A 192 -3.09 20.62 23.56
C TYR A 192 -1.62 21.02 23.55
N LEU A 193 -0.89 20.67 22.48
CA LEU A 193 0.53 20.96 22.36
C LEU A 193 0.81 22.46 22.28
N LYS A 194 0.03 23.21 21.50
CA LYS A 194 0.20 24.68 21.41
C LYS A 194 -0.15 25.41 22.71
N GLU A 195 -1.07 24.89 23.51
CA GLU A 195 -1.31 25.39 24.88
C GLU A 195 -0.12 25.15 25.82
N LYS A 196 0.67 24.09 25.60
CA LYS A 196 1.92 23.84 26.35
C LYS A 196 3.09 24.66 25.84
N ASN A 197 3.23 24.74 24.53
CA ASN A 197 4.26 25.53 23.87
C ASN A 197 3.75 25.99 22.48
N PRO A 198 3.43 27.29 22.31
CA PRO A 198 2.88 27.80 21.05
C PRO A 198 3.85 27.71 19.87
N ASN A 199 5.15 27.48 20.12
CA ASN A 199 6.15 27.32 19.07
C ASN A 199 6.15 25.94 18.41
N ILE A 200 5.44 24.95 18.96
CA ILE A 200 5.33 23.62 18.36
C ILE A 200 4.64 23.73 17.00
N LYS A 201 5.25 23.08 16.00
CA LYS A 201 4.75 23.05 14.63
C LYS A 201 3.86 21.85 14.38
N ILE A 202 2.68 22.11 13.82
CA ILE A 202 1.67 21.10 13.51
C ILE A 202 1.56 20.96 11.99
N TRP A 203 1.95 19.80 11.48
CA TRP A 203 2.00 19.50 10.06
C TRP A 203 0.95 18.46 9.67
N GLY A 204 0.07 18.83 8.74
CA GLY A 204 -0.90 17.95 8.13
C GLY A 204 -0.33 17.24 6.89
N ILE A 205 -0.57 15.94 6.78
CA ILE A 205 -0.30 15.19 5.57
C ILE A 205 -1.62 14.94 4.85
N ASP A 206 -1.72 15.49 3.66
CA ASP A 206 -2.88 15.44 2.79
C ASP A 206 -2.60 14.54 1.57
N THR A 207 -3.65 14.15 0.86
CA THR A 207 -3.53 13.38 -0.40
C THR A 207 -3.95 14.22 -1.59
N TYR A 208 -3.37 13.91 -2.73
CA TYR A 208 -3.93 14.31 -4.02
C TYR A 208 -5.37 13.81 -4.14
N GLY A 209 -6.29 14.68 -4.59
CA GLY A 209 -7.74 14.42 -4.58
C GLY A 209 -8.49 15.02 -3.37
N SER A 210 -7.79 15.63 -2.40
CA SER A 210 -8.41 16.33 -1.27
C SER A 210 -8.26 17.86 -1.33
N VAL A 211 -9.21 18.56 -0.70
CA VAL A 211 -9.29 20.02 -0.62
C VAL A 211 -8.43 20.66 0.48
N PHE A 212 -7.94 19.90 1.47
CA PHE A 212 -7.42 20.49 2.72
C PHE A 212 -6.21 21.39 2.53
N LYS A 213 -5.17 20.95 1.82
CA LYS A 213 -3.97 21.77 1.63
C LYS A 213 -4.28 23.11 0.97
N LYS A 214 -5.05 23.09 -0.13
CA LYS A 214 -5.38 24.31 -0.88
C LYS A 214 -6.24 25.25 -0.06
N TYR A 215 -7.23 24.71 0.64
CA TYR A 215 -8.07 25.50 1.53
C TYR A 215 -7.26 26.16 2.64
N HIS A 216 -6.32 25.43 3.27
CA HIS A 216 -5.43 25.99 4.29
C HIS A 216 -4.57 27.15 3.76
N GLU A 217 -3.98 27.00 2.57
CA GLU A 217 -3.07 28.00 2.01
C GLU A 217 -3.78 29.24 1.44
N THR A 218 -5.04 29.10 0.99
CA THR A 218 -5.71 30.15 0.19
C THR A 218 -7.06 30.60 0.76
N GLY A 219 -7.66 29.84 1.67
CA GLY A 219 -9.04 30.03 2.13
C GLY A 219 -10.10 29.68 1.09
N VAL A 220 -9.72 29.17 -0.09
CA VAL A 220 -10.64 28.84 -1.19
C VAL A 220 -10.94 27.34 -1.18
N PHE A 221 -12.23 27.02 -1.11
CA PHE A 221 -12.71 25.65 -1.38
C PHE A 221 -12.75 25.45 -2.89
N ASP A 222 -11.94 24.54 -3.42
CA ASP A 222 -11.83 24.30 -4.86
C ASP A 222 -12.24 22.87 -5.20
N GLU A 223 -13.37 22.75 -5.90
CA GLU A 223 -13.91 21.48 -6.38
C GLU A 223 -12.98 20.79 -7.40
N ASN A 224 -12.10 21.53 -8.10
CA ASN A 224 -11.15 20.94 -9.03
C ASN A 224 -10.04 20.13 -8.35
N GLU A 225 -9.88 20.27 -7.03
CA GLU A 225 -8.98 19.42 -6.25
C GLU A 225 -9.59 18.03 -5.96
N ILE A 226 -10.91 17.85 -6.17
CA ILE A 226 -11.64 16.66 -5.80
C ILE A 226 -11.61 15.66 -6.95
N TYR A 227 -10.95 14.53 -6.70
CA TYR A 227 -10.96 13.38 -7.61
C TYR A 227 -10.61 12.10 -6.85
N SER A 228 -10.98 10.95 -7.41
CA SER A 228 -10.74 9.66 -6.79
C SER A 228 -9.25 9.35 -6.60
N TYR A 229 -8.91 8.85 -5.42
CA TYR A 229 -7.58 8.37 -5.03
C TYR A 229 -7.68 6.99 -4.36
N ILE A 230 -6.55 6.28 -4.22
CA ILE A 230 -6.46 4.94 -3.64
C ILE A 230 -6.18 5.00 -2.13
N THR A 231 -5.46 6.01 -1.68
CA THR A 231 -5.11 6.21 -0.27
C THR A 231 -6.35 6.13 0.63
N GLU A 232 -6.21 5.47 1.77
CA GLU A 232 -7.33 5.21 2.70
C GLU A 232 -7.08 5.89 4.05
N GLY A 233 -8.10 6.61 4.54
CA GLY A 233 -8.16 7.16 5.90
C GLY A 233 -7.67 8.60 6.05
N ILE A 234 -7.17 9.23 4.97
CA ILE A 234 -6.77 10.64 4.91
C ILE A 234 -7.26 11.28 3.60
N GLY A 235 -7.38 12.59 3.60
CA GLY A 235 -8.03 13.39 2.55
C GLY A 235 -9.55 13.37 2.67
N GLU A 236 -10.18 14.50 2.38
CA GLU A 236 -11.63 14.62 2.18
C GLU A 236 -11.98 15.60 1.06
N ASP A 237 -13.22 15.46 0.58
CA ASP A 237 -13.93 16.33 -0.36
C ASP A 237 -14.80 17.41 0.34
N ILE A 238 -14.84 17.39 1.67
CA ILE A 238 -15.57 18.33 2.54
C ILE A 238 -14.63 19.01 3.54
N LEU A 239 -15.16 19.98 4.30
CA LEU A 239 -14.45 20.64 5.41
C LEU A 239 -15.11 20.27 6.74
N PRO A 240 -14.68 19.18 7.41
CA PRO A 240 -15.23 18.76 8.70
C PRO A 240 -15.02 19.81 9.79
N LYS A 241 -15.98 19.98 10.71
CA LYS A 241 -15.81 20.91 11.86
C LYS A 241 -14.64 20.54 12.78
N ASN A 242 -14.23 19.28 12.77
CA ASN A 242 -13.07 18.82 13.53
C ASN A 242 -11.73 19.29 12.94
N VAL A 243 -11.66 19.82 11.71
CA VAL A 243 -10.42 20.39 11.16
C VAL A 243 -10.32 21.87 11.54
N ASP A 244 -9.56 22.16 12.59
CA ASP A 244 -9.25 23.54 12.97
C ASP A 244 -7.98 24.00 12.24
N PHE A 245 -8.18 24.61 11.08
CA PHE A 245 -7.09 25.12 10.23
C PHE A 245 -6.21 26.16 10.93
N SER A 246 -6.70 26.86 11.96
CA SER A 246 -5.93 27.88 12.68
C SER A 246 -4.79 27.29 13.53
N LEU A 247 -4.87 26.00 13.85
CA LEU A 247 -3.87 25.27 14.63
C LEU A 247 -2.78 24.64 13.77
N ILE A 248 -2.98 24.58 12.45
CA ILE A 248 -2.11 23.84 11.52
C ILE A 248 -1.11 24.81 10.89
N ASP A 249 0.18 24.55 11.04
CA ASP A 249 1.24 25.40 10.49
C ASP A 249 1.43 25.18 8.98
N GLY A 250 1.08 24.00 8.46
CA GLY A 250 1.09 23.73 7.03
C GLY A 250 0.68 22.32 6.64
N PHE A 251 0.51 22.12 5.33
CA PHE A 251 0.20 20.83 4.72
C PHE A 251 1.20 20.47 3.63
N THR A 252 1.45 19.17 3.47
CA THR A 252 2.06 18.63 2.25
C THR A 252 1.18 17.54 1.65
N LYS A 253 1.15 17.44 0.32
CA LYS A 253 0.45 16.37 -0.40
C LYS A 253 1.38 15.20 -0.72
N VAL A 254 0.82 14.00 -0.71
CA VAL A 254 1.51 12.77 -1.12
C VAL A 254 0.71 12.01 -2.17
N THR A 255 1.42 11.30 -3.04
CA THR A 255 0.81 10.47 -4.09
C THR A 255 0.38 9.11 -3.55
N ASP A 256 -0.58 8.46 -4.21
CA ASP A 256 -1.00 7.09 -3.87
C ASP A 256 0.17 6.09 -3.97
N LYS A 257 1.02 6.22 -5.00
CA LYS A 257 2.22 5.38 -5.18
C LYS A 257 3.16 5.55 -3.98
N ASP A 258 3.44 6.79 -3.60
CA ASP A 258 4.31 7.04 -2.44
C ASP A 258 3.73 6.47 -1.15
N ALA A 259 2.44 6.70 -0.88
CA ALA A 259 1.78 6.19 0.32
C ALA A 259 1.89 4.65 0.40
N ALA A 260 1.60 3.95 -0.69
CA ALA A 260 1.68 2.49 -0.76
C ALA A 260 3.12 1.97 -0.62
N VAL A 261 4.08 2.56 -1.32
CA VAL A 261 5.50 2.16 -1.27
C VAL A 261 6.08 2.38 0.13
N TYR A 262 5.85 3.54 0.74
CA TYR A 262 6.38 3.82 2.07
C TYR A 262 5.70 2.99 3.16
N THR A 263 4.43 2.60 2.98
CA THR A 263 3.77 1.66 3.89
C THR A 263 4.53 0.33 3.97
N ARG A 264 4.96 -0.22 2.82
CA ARG A 264 5.79 -1.43 2.79
C ARG A 264 7.17 -1.19 3.40
N LYS A 265 7.80 -0.06 3.10
CA LYS A 265 9.13 0.28 3.64
C LYS A 265 9.11 0.33 5.16
N ILE A 266 8.07 0.88 5.80
CA ILE A 266 7.98 0.91 7.27
C ILE A 266 8.04 -0.52 7.83
N ALA A 267 7.30 -1.46 7.26
CA ALA A 267 7.32 -2.85 7.70
C ALA A 267 8.69 -3.52 7.48
N LEU A 268 9.34 -3.27 6.34
CA LEU A 268 10.61 -3.91 5.98
C LEU A 268 11.84 -3.28 6.65
N GLU A 269 11.80 -1.98 6.93
CA GLU A 269 12.96 -1.22 7.42
C GLU A 269 12.90 -0.93 8.92
N GLU A 270 11.70 -0.84 9.50
CA GLU A 270 11.50 -0.56 10.93
C GLU A 270 10.83 -1.73 11.68
N GLY A 271 10.33 -2.74 10.97
CA GLY A 271 9.61 -3.87 11.58
C GLY A 271 8.25 -3.49 12.17
N ILE A 272 7.70 -2.32 11.79
CA ILE A 272 6.43 -1.81 12.31
C ILE A 272 5.33 -2.09 11.26
N PHE A 273 4.36 -2.95 11.61
CA PHE A 273 3.32 -3.37 10.68
C PHE A 273 2.08 -2.45 10.75
N VAL A 274 2.09 -1.38 9.95
CA VAL A 274 1.10 -0.28 9.96
C VAL A 274 0.39 -0.08 8.62
N GLY A 275 -0.69 0.69 8.64
CA GLY A 275 -1.55 0.93 7.49
C GLY A 275 -1.11 2.05 6.55
N ASN A 276 -1.89 2.24 5.48
CA ASN A 276 -1.58 3.12 4.35
C ASN A 276 -1.26 4.58 4.76
N SER A 277 -2.07 5.11 5.68
CA SER A 277 -1.91 6.48 6.18
C SER A 277 -0.58 6.71 6.91
N ALA A 278 0.06 5.66 7.45
CA ALA A 278 1.39 5.76 8.04
C ALA A 278 2.47 5.93 6.95
N GLY A 279 2.37 5.20 5.84
CA GLY A 279 3.26 5.38 4.69
C GLY A 279 3.14 6.78 4.09
N ALA A 280 1.90 7.26 3.94
CA ALA A 280 1.64 8.66 3.57
C ALA A 280 2.32 9.64 4.54
N ALA A 281 2.15 9.43 5.85
CA ALA A 281 2.73 10.30 6.87
C ALA A 281 4.27 10.34 6.83
N ILE A 282 4.93 9.19 6.63
CA ILE A 282 6.39 9.14 6.49
C ILE A 282 6.85 9.82 5.22
N LYS A 283 6.23 9.55 4.07
CA LYS A 283 6.58 10.25 2.83
C LYS A 283 6.46 11.76 3.00
N GLY A 284 5.34 12.21 3.57
CA GLY A 284 5.09 13.62 3.83
C GLY A 284 6.14 14.23 4.76
N LEU A 285 6.51 13.54 5.84
CA LEU A 285 7.59 13.93 6.73
C LEU A 285 8.92 14.09 5.97
N LEU A 286 9.28 13.16 5.09
CA LEU A 286 10.50 13.24 4.28
C LEU A 286 10.48 14.42 3.30
N GLN A 287 9.31 14.80 2.77
CA GLN A 287 9.14 16.00 1.94
C GLN A 287 9.32 17.29 2.75
N LEU A 288 9.06 17.25 4.06
CA LEU A 288 9.20 18.37 4.98
C LEU A 288 10.60 18.47 5.61
N LYS A 289 11.57 17.65 5.20
CA LYS A 289 12.89 17.55 5.85
C LYS A 289 13.61 18.90 6.06
N GLU A 290 13.41 19.85 5.16
CA GLU A 290 14.02 21.20 5.23
C GLU A 290 13.45 22.05 6.38
N HIS A 291 12.35 21.62 7.00
CA HIS A 291 11.75 22.26 8.17
C HIS A 291 12.30 21.72 9.49
N PHE A 292 13.15 20.70 9.47
CA PHE A 292 13.67 20.06 10.69
C PHE A 292 15.16 20.36 10.88
N LYS A 293 15.58 20.42 12.14
CA LYS A 293 16.96 20.68 12.57
C LYS A 293 17.46 19.58 13.51
N PRO A 294 18.79 19.41 13.66
CA PRO A 294 19.39 18.36 14.51
C PRO A 294 18.81 18.27 15.92
N GLU A 295 18.47 19.41 16.52
CA GLU A 295 17.92 19.52 17.88
C GLU A 295 16.41 19.20 17.98
N ASP A 296 15.71 19.03 16.86
CA ASP A 296 14.27 18.82 16.83
C ASP A 296 13.86 17.42 17.28
N VAL A 297 12.71 17.35 17.94
CA VAL A 297 12.00 16.11 18.26
C VAL A 297 10.69 16.11 17.48
N VAL A 298 10.67 15.31 16.42
CA VAL A 298 9.54 15.16 15.50
C VAL A 298 8.73 13.93 15.89
N VAL A 299 7.45 14.10 16.18
CA VAL A 299 6.53 12.99 16.43
C VAL A 299 5.59 12.81 15.24
N VAL A 300 5.59 11.63 14.64
CA VAL A 300 4.67 11.22 13.57
C VAL A 300 3.67 10.20 14.10
N LEU A 301 2.39 10.32 13.77
CA LEU A 301 1.36 9.38 14.25
C LEU A 301 1.02 8.30 13.21
N PHE A 302 1.01 7.03 13.63
CA PHE A 302 0.59 5.89 12.82
C PHE A 302 -0.80 5.43 13.24
N HIS A 303 -1.79 5.62 12.37
CA HIS A 303 -3.21 5.52 12.73
C HIS A 303 -3.71 4.10 12.98
N ASP A 304 -3.26 3.12 12.20
CA ASP A 304 -3.82 1.77 12.21
C ASP A 304 -2.86 0.69 11.72
N SER A 305 -3.27 -0.57 11.92
CA SER A 305 -2.49 -1.77 11.61
C SER A 305 -2.45 -2.09 10.11
N GLY A 306 -1.33 -2.65 9.66
CA GLY A 306 -1.16 -3.15 8.30
C GLY A 306 -2.09 -4.32 7.92
N SER A 307 -2.71 -4.97 8.92
CA SER A 307 -3.58 -6.14 8.71
C SER A 307 -4.78 -5.85 7.82
N ARG A 308 -5.27 -4.60 7.79
CA ARG A 308 -6.40 -4.14 6.98
C ARG A 308 -6.07 -4.03 5.48
N TYR A 309 -4.80 -4.19 5.13
CA TYR A 309 -4.21 -3.85 3.83
C TYR A 309 -3.41 -5.00 3.21
N VAL A 310 -3.48 -6.20 3.80
CA VAL A 310 -2.73 -7.40 3.35
C VAL A 310 -3.02 -7.72 1.89
N GLY A 311 -4.30 -7.67 1.47
CA GLY A 311 -4.71 -7.90 0.09
C GLY A 311 -4.46 -6.74 -0.89
N LYS A 312 -3.85 -5.64 -0.43
CA LYS A 312 -3.60 -4.43 -1.23
C LYS A 312 -2.10 -4.08 -1.24
N MET A 313 -1.65 -3.04 -0.52
CA MET A 313 -0.26 -2.56 -0.59
C MET A 313 0.79 -3.55 -0.07
N PHE A 314 0.41 -4.53 0.73
CA PHE A 314 1.31 -5.64 1.11
C PHE A 314 1.26 -6.83 0.14
N ASN A 315 0.37 -6.80 -0.86
CA ASN A 315 0.30 -7.79 -1.92
C ASN A 315 1.07 -7.29 -3.16
N ASP A 316 2.05 -8.08 -3.60
CA ASP A 316 2.90 -7.71 -4.73
C ASP A 316 2.12 -7.62 -6.05
N ASP A 317 1.18 -8.52 -6.30
CA ASP A 317 0.39 -8.53 -7.53
C ASP A 317 -0.48 -7.28 -7.61
N TRP A 318 -1.14 -6.92 -6.51
CA TRP A 318 -1.90 -5.67 -6.42
C TRP A 318 -1.02 -4.44 -6.66
N MET A 319 0.20 -4.41 -6.09
CA MET A 319 1.13 -3.30 -6.30
C MET A 319 1.61 -3.22 -7.76
N ARG A 320 1.83 -4.35 -8.43
CA ARG A 320 2.22 -4.40 -9.86
C ARG A 320 1.07 -3.98 -10.76
N GLU A 321 -0.15 -4.47 -10.52
CA GLU A 321 -1.37 -4.08 -11.26
C GLU A 321 -1.61 -2.56 -11.22
N ARG A 322 -1.17 -1.88 -10.15
CA ARG A 322 -1.26 -0.43 -9.98
C ARG A 322 -0.04 0.34 -10.49
N GLY A 323 0.99 -0.34 -11.00
CA GLY A 323 2.25 0.28 -11.41
C GLY A 323 3.06 0.90 -10.25
N PHE A 324 2.83 0.43 -9.02
CA PHE A 324 3.49 0.95 -7.82
C PHE A 324 4.78 0.21 -7.48
N LEU A 325 4.90 -1.05 -7.91
CA LEU A 325 6.18 -1.75 -8.00
C LEU A 325 6.69 -1.66 -9.42
N GLU A 326 7.96 -1.30 -9.57
CA GLU A 326 8.67 -1.43 -10.84
C GLU A 326 8.99 -2.91 -11.09
N GLU A 327 8.77 -3.39 -12.30
CA GLU A 327 9.24 -4.72 -12.71
C GLU A 327 10.75 -4.62 -12.95
N GLU A 328 11.55 -5.08 -12.00
CA GLU A 328 13.01 -5.16 -12.15
C GLU A 328 13.37 -6.38 -13.03
N PHE A 329 13.23 -6.25 -14.35
CA PHE A 329 14.00 -7.05 -15.29
C PHE A 329 15.01 -6.14 -15.98
N THR A 330 16.07 -5.80 -15.25
CA THR A 330 17.07 -4.85 -15.71
C THR A 330 18.17 -5.51 -16.53
N LYS A 331 18.39 -6.82 -16.35
CA LYS A 331 19.51 -7.57 -16.93
C LYS A 331 19.12 -8.98 -17.37
N ALA A 332 19.95 -9.59 -18.22
CA ALA A 332 19.79 -10.97 -18.68
C ALA A 332 19.64 -11.98 -17.52
N GLU A 333 20.34 -11.76 -16.41
CA GLU A 333 20.22 -12.56 -15.17
C GLU A 333 18.79 -12.64 -14.64
N ASP A 334 18.06 -11.52 -14.65
CA ASP A 334 16.70 -11.44 -14.09
C ASP A 334 15.71 -12.30 -14.89
N VAL A 335 15.97 -12.47 -16.19
CA VAL A 335 15.13 -13.25 -17.12
C VAL A 335 15.41 -14.74 -16.99
N VAL A 336 16.67 -15.14 -16.81
CA VAL A 336 17.05 -16.57 -16.73
C VAL A 336 16.99 -17.17 -15.33
N LYS A 337 16.71 -16.37 -14.29
CA LYS A 337 16.72 -16.79 -12.87
C LYS A 337 15.91 -18.05 -12.59
N ASP A 338 14.75 -18.20 -13.25
CA ASP A 338 13.81 -19.30 -13.02
C ASP A 338 14.30 -20.65 -13.60
N HIS A 339 15.33 -20.62 -14.45
CA HIS A 339 15.89 -21.81 -15.08
C HIS A 339 17.42 -21.89 -15.06
N ILE A 340 18.11 -21.03 -14.32
CA ILE A 340 19.57 -21.01 -14.23
C ILE A 340 20.17 -22.36 -13.76
N GLY A 341 19.42 -23.10 -12.93
CA GLY A 341 19.80 -24.43 -12.43
C GLY A 341 19.40 -25.60 -13.32
N LYS A 342 18.74 -25.36 -14.47
CA LYS A 342 18.38 -26.41 -15.43
C LYS A 342 19.49 -26.60 -16.46
N GLN A 343 19.67 -27.83 -16.92
CA GLN A 343 20.64 -28.11 -17.99
C GLN A 343 20.15 -27.50 -19.31
N LEU A 344 21.00 -26.68 -19.96
CA LEU A 344 20.75 -26.21 -21.32
C LEU A 344 20.72 -27.39 -22.29
N ILE A 345 19.62 -27.52 -23.02
CA ILE A 345 19.47 -28.55 -24.04
C ILE A 345 20.26 -28.12 -25.27
N VAL A 346 21.15 -28.99 -25.76
CA VAL A 346 21.98 -28.76 -26.95
C VAL A 346 21.95 -29.99 -27.86
N VAL A 347 22.38 -29.84 -29.11
CA VAL A 347 22.65 -30.96 -30.04
C VAL A 347 24.05 -30.84 -30.62
N ARG A 348 24.68 -31.96 -30.98
CA ARG A 348 26.01 -31.96 -31.62
C ARG A 348 25.90 -31.97 -33.14
N THR A 349 26.91 -31.44 -33.81
CA THR A 349 27.00 -31.34 -35.29
C THR A 349 26.81 -32.67 -36.03
N GLU A 350 27.29 -33.76 -35.47
CA GLU A 350 27.19 -35.12 -36.05
C GLU A 350 25.94 -35.90 -35.59
N GLU A 351 25.13 -35.35 -34.69
CA GLU A 351 23.84 -35.96 -34.37
C GLU A 351 22.88 -35.84 -35.55
N LEU A 352 21.89 -36.74 -35.61
CA LEU A 352 20.88 -36.69 -36.65
C LEU A 352 19.82 -35.64 -36.35
N VAL A 353 19.19 -35.12 -37.40
CA VAL A 353 18.05 -34.21 -37.30
C VAL A 353 16.91 -34.79 -36.45
N SER A 354 16.66 -36.10 -36.56
CA SER A 354 15.70 -36.81 -35.70
C SER A 354 15.97 -36.65 -34.21
N HIS A 355 17.24 -36.62 -33.77
CA HIS A 355 17.59 -36.40 -32.36
C HIS A 355 17.22 -35.00 -31.87
N ALA A 356 17.37 -33.97 -32.72
CA ALA A 356 16.94 -32.61 -32.39
C ALA A 356 15.43 -32.53 -32.25
N ILE A 357 14.67 -33.12 -33.19
CA ILE A 357 13.20 -33.17 -33.15
C ILE A 357 12.71 -33.87 -31.88
N ASP A 358 13.32 -35.01 -31.53
CA ASP A 358 12.97 -35.74 -30.31
C ASP A 358 13.27 -34.92 -29.04
N ARG A 359 14.37 -34.16 -28.99
CA ARG A 359 14.68 -33.24 -27.88
C ARG A 359 13.69 -32.09 -27.81
N MET A 360 13.36 -31.46 -28.94
CA MET A 360 12.36 -30.40 -29.03
C MET A 360 11.01 -30.86 -28.45
N ARG A 361 10.51 -32.01 -28.90
CA ARG A 361 9.26 -32.58 -28.39
C ARG A 361 9.32 -32.97 -26.91
N LYS A 362 10.43 -33.57 -26.47
CA LYS A 362 10.60 -34.04 -25.09
C LYS A 362 10.65 -32.89 -24.08
N HIS A 363 11.31 -31.79 -24.46
CA HIS A 363 11.52 -30.64 -23.59
C HIS A 363 10.55 -29.48 -23.85
N ASP A 364 9.63 -29.64 -24.80
CA ASP A 364 8.65 -28.64 -25.23
C ASP A 364 9.33 -27.30 -25.62
N ILE A 365 10.33 -27.39 -26.50
CA ILE A 365 11.13 -26.24 -26.98
C ILE A 365 11.15 -26.21 -28.51
N SER A 366 11.17 -25.00 -29.07
CA SER A 366 11.15 -24.75 -30.53
C SER A 366 12.52 -24.45 -31.13
N GLN A 367 13.57 -24.35 -30.31
CA GLN A 367 14.94 -24.09 -30.75
C GLN A 367 15.99 -24.74 -29.85
N ILE A 368 17.12 -25.13 -30.45
CA ILE A 368 18.23 -25.79 -29.76
C ILE A 368 19.57 -25.23 -30.29
N PRO A 369 20.49 -24.80 -29.40
CA PRO A 369 21.87 -24.51 -29.77
C PRO A 369 22.65 -25.76 -30.24
N VAL A 370 23.47 -25.59 -31.27
CA VAL A 370 24.32 -26.66 -31.81
C VAL A 370 25.77 -26.49 -31.32
N VAL A 371 26.38 -27.57 -30.84
CA VAL A 371 27.75 -27.58 -30.31
C VAL A 371 28.66 -28.57 -31.01
N ASP A 372 29.96 -28.31 -30.99
CA ASP A 372 31.01 -29.25 -31.37
C ASP A 372 32.19 -29.22 -30.37
N ILE A 373 33.39 -29.64 -30.80
CA ILE A 373 34.60 -29.62 -29.96
C ILE A 373 35.12 -28.19 -29.68
N THR A 374 34.67 -27.20 -30.44
CA THR A 374 35.10 -25.79 -30.36
C THR A 374 34.13 -24.89 -29.61
N GLY A 375 32.88 -25.33 -29.40
CA GLY A 375 31.86 -24.59 -28.65
C GLY A 375 30.51 -24.55 -29.37
N PHE A 376 29.77 -23.46 -29.21
CA PHE A 376 28.52 -23.22 -29.96
C PHE A 376 28.83 -22.82 -31.40
N VAL A 377 28.43 -23.66 -32.35
CA VAL A 377 28.76 -23.51 -33.78
C VAL A 377 27.55 -23.30 -34.68
N GLY A 378 26.34 -23.46 -34.14
CA GLY A 378 25.11 -23.26 -34.89
C GLY A 378 23.88 -23.19 -33.99
N SER A 379 22.72 -23.09 -34.61
CA SER A 379 21.41 -23.28 -33.98
C SER A 379 20.52 -24.10 -34.89
N VAL A 380 19.49 -24.73 -34.33
CA VAL A 380 18.41 -25.32 -35.10
C VAL A 380 17.08 -24.91 -34.49
N ASP A 381 16.15 -24.45 -35.32
CA ASP A 381 14.79 -24.11 -34.93
C ASP A 381 13.76 -24.82 -35.82
N GLU A 382 12.48 -24.72 -35.45
CA GLU A 382 11.38 -25.31 -36.21
C GLU A 382 11.33 -24.83 -37.68
N THR A 383 11.74 -23.59 -37.96
CA THR A 383 11.75 -23.03 -39.31
C THR A 383 12.83 -23.68 -40.16
N ASP A 384 14.04 -23.84 -39.63
CA ASP A 384 15.16 -24.51 -40.28
C ASP A 384 14.82 -25.97 -40.60
N LEU A 385 14.24 -26.68 -39.62
CA LEU A 385 13.81 -28.08 -39.77
C LEU A 385 12.71 -28.22 -40.81
N PHE A 386 11.67 -27.38 -40.74
CA PHE A 386 10.55 -27.43 -41.68
C PHE A 386 11.01 -27.11 -43.10
N ARG A 387 11.85 -26.08 -43.28
CA ARG A 387 12.42 -25.72 -44.58
C ARG A 387 13.26 -26.85 -45.16
N SER A 388 14.10 -27.48 -44.33
CA SER A 388 14.98 -28.55 -44.78
C SER A 388 14.17 -29.80 -45.17
N TYR A 389 13.10 -30.11 -44.45
CA TYR A 389 12.18 -31.21 -44.78
C TYR A 389 11.42 -30.98 -46.11
N MET A 390 11.03 -29.73 -46.39
CA MET A 390 10.39 -29.40 -47.67
C MET A 390 11.31 -29.61 -48.88
N ILE A 391 12.63 -29.45 -48.69
CA ILE A 391 13.64 -29.65 -49.72
C ILE A 391 14.00 -31.14 -49.84
N ASP A 392 14.18 -31.81 -48.70
CA ASP A 392 14.58 -33.21 -48.63
C ASP A 392 13.73 -33.97 -47.59
N LYS A 393 12.91 -34.90 -48.07
CA LYS A 393 12.04 -35.71 -47.22
C LYS A 393 12.81 -36.67 -46.29
N ASN A 394 14.08 -36.96 -46.60
CA ASN A 394 14.95 -37.80 -45.79
C ASN A 394 15.88 -37.00 -44.86
N VAL A 395 15.61 -35.70 -44.67
CA VAL A 395 16.44 -34.82 -43.82
C VAL A 395 16.59 -35.33 -42.39
N VAL A 396 15.61 -36.09 -41.89
CA VAL A 396 15.60 -36.65 -40.52
C VAL A 396 16.80 -37.57 -40.23
N ASP A 397 17.37 -38.18 -41.28
CA ASP A 397 18.52 -39.09 -41.20
C ASP A 397 19.85 -38.37 -41.52
N LYS A 398 19.82 -37.06 -41.74
CA LYS A 398 21.01 -36.26 -42.02
C LYS A 398 21.64 -35.70 -40.74
N PRO A 399 22.97 -35.45 -40.73
CA PRO A 399 23.63 -34.74 -39.65
C PRO A 399 23.12 -33.31 -39.47
N ILE A 400 23.05 -32.83 -38.23
CA ILE A 400 22.62 -31.47 -37.87
C ILE A 400 23.44 -30.40 -38.59
N LYS A 401 24.76 -30.61 -38.79
CA LYS A 401 25.62 -29.65 -39.50
C LYS A 401 25.18 -29.32 -40.92
N GLU A 402 24.37 -30.17 -41.56
CA GLU A 402 23.85 -29.93 -42.92
C GLU A 402 22.62 -29.01 -42.94
N VAL A 403 21.95 -28.83 -41.79
CA VAL A 403 20.69 -28.07 -41.68
C VAL A 403 20.74 -26.92 -40.70
N MET A 404 21.77 -26.86 -39.84
CA MET A 404 21.87 -25.84 -38.81
C MET A 404 22.02 -24.42 -39.39
N GLY A 405 21.39 -23.46 -38.72
CA GLY A 405 21.61 -22.04 -38.90
C GLY A 405 22.86 -21.54 -38.19
N LYS A 406 23.03 -20.21 -38.17
CA LYS A 406 24.11 -19.53 -37.46
C LYS A 406 23.96 -19.70 -35.94
N PRO A 407 25.06 -19.71 -35.16
CA PRO A 407 24.96 -19.79 -33.70
C PRO A 407 24.19 -18.61 -33.12
N PHE A 408 23.48 -18.85 -32.02
CA PHE A 408 22.83 -17.77 -31.27
C PHE A 408 23.86 -16.79 -30.72
N PRO A 409 23.56 -15.47 -30.70
CA PRO A 409 24.39 -14.49 -30.01
C PRO A 409 24.55 -14.84 -28.53
N ILE A 410 25.71 -14.53 -27.95
CA ILE A 410 26.00 -14.77 -26.53
C ILE A 410 26.17 -13.42 -25.82
N VAL A 411 25.48 -13.24 -24.70
CA VAL A 411 25.57 -12.06 -23.83
C VAL A 411 25.97 -12.46 -22.41
N LYS A 412 26.41 -11.49 -21.61
CA LYS A 412 26.73 -11.72 -20.19
C LYS A 412 25.48 -11.62 -19.34
N LEU A 413 25.50 -12.21 -18.14
CA LEU A 413 24.46 -12.03 -17.12
C LEU A 413 24.14 -10.55 -16.85
N SER A 414 25.16 -9.70 -16.88
CA SER A 414 25.02 -8.27 -16.60
C SER A 414 24.43 -7.44 -17.74
N THR A 415 24.18 -8.03 -18.91
CA THR A 415 23.74 -7.29 -20.11
C THR A 415 22.30 -6.78 -19.93
N PRO A 416 22.03 -5.47 -20.15
CA PRO A 416 20.69 -4.92 -20.04
C PRO A 416 19.69 -5.55 -21.02
N ILE A 417 18.44 -5.71 -20.61
CA ILE A 417 17.41 -6.35 -21.47
C ILE A 417 17.15 -5.57 -22.75
N GLU A 418 17.28 -4.24 -22.73
CA GLU A 418 17.19 -3.40 -23.92
C GLU A 418 18.31 -3.73 -24.93
N GLU A 419 19.49 -4.16 -24.46
CA GLU A 419 20.57 -4.61 -25.32
C GLU A 419 20.35 -6.05 -25.80
N VAL A 420 19.87 -6.94 -24.91
CA VAL A 420 19.52 -8.32 -25.28
C VAL A 420 18.44 -8.32 -26.38
N SER A 421 17.44 -7.44 -26.28
CA SER A 421 16.33 -7.35 -27.24
C SER A 421 16.79 -7.01 -28.68
N LYS A 422 17.91 -6.28 -28.83
CA LYS A 422 18.46 -5.90 -30.15
C LYS A 422 19.02 -7.08 -30.94
N PHE A 423 19.32 -8.19 -30.27
CA PHE A 423 19.79 -9.41 -30.93
C PHE A 423 18.66 -10.23 -31.56
N PHE A 424 17.41 -9.99 -31.17
CA PHE A 424 16.27 -10.67 -31.76
C PHE A 424 15.93 -10.09 -33.13
N SER A 425 15.72 -10.97 -34.10
CA SER A 425 15.39 -10.59 -35.47
C SER A 425 14.45 -11.60 -36.12
N LYS A 426 14.17 -11.42 -37.43
CA LYS A 426 13.44 -12.44 -38.20
C LYS A 426 14.19 -13.77 -38.33
N ASN A 427 15.50 -13.77 -38.11
CA ASN A 427 16.38 -14.94 -38.27
C ASN A 427 17.12 -15.28 -36.95
N THR A 428 16.68 -14.74 -35.81
CA THR A 428 17.33 -14.93 -34.52
C THR A 428 16.28 -14.88 -33.43
N ASP A 429 15.97 -16.06 -32.91
CA ASP A 429 14.79 -16.28 -32.08
C ASP A 429 15.16 -16.61 -30.62
N ALA A 430 16.46 -16.68 -30.35
CA ALA A 430 17.03 -16.82 -29.03
C ALA A 430 18.41 -16.18 -28.89
N VAL A 431 18.80 -15.92 -27.66
CA VAL A 431 20.10 -15.39 -27.24
C VAL A 431 20.61 -16.27 -26.09
N LEU A 432 21.89 -16.65 -26.13
CA LEU A 432 22.52 -17.37 -25.03
C LEU A 432 23.07 -16.39 -23.99
N VAL A 433 22.99 -16.80 -22.73
CA VAL A 433 23.52 -16.04 -21.58
C VAL A 433 24.66 -16.85 -20.97
N ASP A 434 25.87 -16.29 -20.99
CA ASP A 434 27.03 -16.87 -20.31
C ASP A 434 26.90 -16.65 -18.80
N LEU A 435 26.93 -17.74 -18.04
CA LEU A 435 26.80 -17.73 -16.58
C LEU A 435 28.14 -17.52 -15.86
N GLU A 436 29.23 -17.24 -16.58
CA GLU A 436 30.59 -17.01 -16.06
C GLU A 436 31.21 -18.20 -15.29
N ASN A 437 30.55 -19.37 -15.32
CA ASN A 437 30.98 -20.60 -14.67
C ASN A 437 31.20 -21.76 -15.67
N GLY A 438 31.27 -21.43 -16.96
CA GLY A 438 31.37 -22.39 -18.07
C GLY A 438 30.04 -22.95 -18.55
N ASN A 439 28.93 -22.64 -17.88
CA ASN A 439 27.58 -22.98 -18.33
C ASN A 439 26.89 -21.79 -19.00
N HIS A 440 25.87 -22.10 -19.80
CA HIS A 440 25.05 -21.11 -20.50
C HIS A 440 23.57 -21.37 -20.26
N GLN A 441 22.77 -20.31 -20.36
CA GLN A 441 21.31 -20.38 -20.44
C GLN A 441 20.82 -19.74 -21.74
N ILE A 442 19.52 -19.81 -21.99
CA ILE A 442 18.91 -19.29 -23.21
C ILE A 442 17.75 -18.35 -22.85
N ILE A 443 17.68 -17.20 -23.53
CA ILE A 443 16.54 -16.29 -23.53
C ILE A 443 15.89 -16.40 -24.91
N THR A 444 14.58 -16.60 -24.93
CA THR A 444 13.79 -16.80 -26.16
C THR A 444 12.88 -15.60 -26.43
N LYS A 445 12.30 -15.52 -27.63
CA LYS A 445 11.25 -14.53 -27.93
C LYS A 445 10.10 -14.59 -26.94
N SER A 446 9.69 -15.78 -26.52
CA SER A 446 8.62 -15.98 -25.54
C SER A 446 8.97 -15.37 -24.19
N ASP A 447 10.23 -15.49 -23.76
CA ASP A 447 10.72 -14.84 -22.54
C ASP A 447 10.64 -13.33 -22.66
N ILE A 448 11.09 -12.76 -23.78
CA ILE A 448 10.99 -11.30 -24.04
C ILE A 448 9.54 -10.83 -24.11
N ILE A 449 8.65 -11.57 -24.80
CA ILE A 449 7.22 -11.23 -24.90
C ILE A 449 6.57 -11.21 -23.52
N ARG A 450 6.95 -12.12 -22.63
CA ARG A 450 6.48 -12.14 -21.24
C ARG A 450 6.87 -10.88 -20.45
N LEU A 451 7.91 -10.15 -20.89
CA LEU A 451 8.36 -8.89 -20.32
C LEU A 451 7.60 -7.66 -20.87
N MET A 452 6.91 -7.77 -22.01
CA MET A 452 6.29 -6.62 -22.71
C MET A 452 4.90 -6.24 -22.17
N LYS A 453 4.66 -6.36 -20.86
CA LYS A 453 3.32 -6.14 -20.28
C LYS A 453 2.81 -4.71 -20.39
#